data_AF-A0A496VSP4-F1
#
_entry.id   AF-A0A496VSP4-F1
#
_cell.length_a   1.000
_cell.length_b   1.000
_cell.length_c   1.000
_cell.angle_alpha   90.00
_cell.angle_beta   90.00
_cell.angle_gamma   90.00
#
_symmetry.space_group_name_H-M   'P 1'
#
loop_
_entity.id
_entity.type
_entity.pdbx_description
1 polymer ?
#
loop_
_entity_poly.entity_id
_entity_poly.type
_entity_poly.pdbx_seq_one_letter_code
_entity_poly.pdbx_strand_id
1 'polypeptide(L)'
;MLVIYSGLLFLFGAIAQKEHLNDSFQTEKTIDNPELSQHFLVAQHLLKQFRRCELSASDVFEVKSFAQYIALCDLFGASYHPLHTNQFRFYYNPVLSRLEPIPFDINGGDKLIKLSGTYTREDYRQYSAGGRALFLSQLFQDKTFWETYIYARFGKVFQSCLFRNTVI
;
A
#
# COMPACT_ATOMS: atom_id res chain seq x y z
N MET A 1 7.63 -10.40 24.32
CA MET A 1 6.17 -10.54 24.52
C MET A 1 5.52 -10.36 23.16
N LEU A 2 5.34 -11.48 22.45
CA LEU A 2 4.75 -11.53 21.10
C LEU A 2 3.23 -11.54 21.29
N VAL A 3 2.53 -10.46 20.93
CA VAL A 3 1.08 -10.48 20.88
C VAL A 3 0.69 -11.14 19.56
N ILE A 4 0.28 -12.40 19.65
CA ILE A 4 -0.27 -13.18 18.55
C ILE A 4 -1.72 -12.70 18.39
N TYR A 5 -1.98 -11.80 17.44
CA TYR A 5 -3.35 -11.53 17.01
C TYR A 5 -3.83 -12.71 16.15
N SER A 6 -4.76 -13.48 16.70
CA SER A 6 -5.56 -14.45 15.97
C SER A 6 -6.46 -13.71 14.98
N GLY A 7 -6.09 -13.69 13.70
CA GLY A 7 -6.90 -13.06 12.65
C GLY A 7 -6.14 -12.91 11.33
N LEU A 8 -6.27 -13.93 10.50
CA LEU A 8 -5.81 -14.13 9.12
C LEU A 8 -5.15 -12.97 8.33
N LEU A 9 -3.99 -13.31 7.77
CA LEU A 9 -3.19 -12.61 6.76
C LEU A 9 -3.82 -12.79 5.36
N PHE A 10 -4.16 -11.72 4.65
CA PHE A 10 -4.75 -11.82 3.30
C PHE A 10 -3.74 -11.40 2.22
N LEU A 11 -3.48 -12.29 1.25
CA LEU A 11 -2.56 -12.03 0.14
C LEU A 11 -3.31 -11.50 -1.10
N PHE A 12 -2.77 -10.53 -1.85
CA PHE A 12 -3.11 -10.30 -3.26
C PHE A 12 -1.91 -9.96 -4.11
N GLY A 13 -1.91 -10.45 -5.34
CA GLY A 13 -0.95 -10.03 -6.34
C GLY A 13 -1.54 -9.90 -7.74
N ALA A 14 -1.33 -8.73 -8.34
CA ALA A 14 -1.38 -8.35 -9.76
C ALA A 14 -2.52 -7.39 -10.09
N ILE A 15 -2.35 -6.13 -9.70
CA ILE A 15 -3.24 -5.01 -10.07
C ILE A 15 -3.01 -4.60 -11.55
N ALA A 16 -1.97 -5.12 -12.20
CA ALA A 16 -1.50 -4.64 -13.51
C ALA A 16 -1.98 -5.39 -14.76
N GLN A 17 -2.31 -6.69 -14.70
CA GLN A 17 -2.38 -7.49 -15.95
C GLN A 17 -3.47 -8.58 -16.02
N LYS A 18 -4.32 -8.75 -15.01
CA LYS A 18 -5.40 -9.76 -15.06
C LYS A 18 -6.74 -9.13 -14.69
N GLU A 19 -7.77 -9.35 -15.52
CA GLU A 19 -9.14 -8.94 -15.25
C GLU A 19 -9.74 -9.62 -14.02
N HIS A 20 -9.08 -10.67 -13.52
CA HIS A 20 -9.50 -11.47 -12.38
C HIS A 20 -8.71 -11.10 -11.12
N LEU A 21 -9.31 -10.27 -10.26
CA LEU A 21 -8.93 -10.11 -8.84
C LEU A 21 -9.34 -11.37 -8.04
N ASN A 22 -8.83 -12.55 -8.41
CA ASN A 22 -9.49 -13.82 -8.09
C ASN A 22 -8.90 -14.67 -6.96
N ASP A 23 -7.76 -14.35 -6.35
CA ASP A 23 -7.14 -15.27 -5.37
C ASP A 23 -7.03 -14.67 -3.97
N SER A 24 -7.74 -15.28 -3.00
CA SER A 24 -7.50 -15.12 -1.57
C SER A 24 -6.36 -16.01 -1.10
N PHE A 25 -5.72 -15.67 0.03
CA PHE A 25 -4.86 -16.62 0.71
C PHE A 25 -5.69 -17.73 1.34
N GLN A 26 -5.23 -18.98 1.22
CA GLN A 26 -5.98 -20.15 1.69
C GLN A 26 -7.44 -20.11 1.21
N THR A 27 -7.62 -20.03 -0.11
CA THR A 27 -8.91 -19.81 -0.79
C THR A 27 -10.04 -20.68 -0.25
N GLU A 28 -9.79 -21.96 -0.07
CA GLU A 28 -10.75 -22.92 0.49
C GLU A 28 -11.25 -22.47 1.86
N LYS A 29 -10.36 -22.19 2.81
CA LYS A 29 -10.71 -21.72 4.16
C LYS A 29 -11.42 -20.37 4.16
N THR A 30 -11.08 -19.50 3.21
CA THR A 30 -11.74 -18.18 3.07
C THR A 30 -13.17 -18.33 2.57
N ILE A 31 -13.41 -19.24 1.62
CA ILE A 31 -14.74 -19.50 1.06
C ILE A 31 -15.62 -20.26 2.07
N ASP A 32 -15.04 -21.21 2.81
CA ASP A 32 -15.76 -22.05 3.78
C ASP A 32 -16.26 -21.26 5.00
N ASN A 33 -15.65 -20.10 5.30
CA ASN A 33 -16.08 -19.23 6.37
C ASN A 33 -16.90 -18.04 5.81
N PRO A 34 -18.20 -17.92 6.14
CA PRO A 34 -19.07 -16.86 5.62
C PRO A 34 -18.58 -15.44 5.89
N GLU A 35 -18.01 -15.18 7.07
CA GLU A 35 -17.51 -13.85 7.45
C GLU A 35 -16.27 -13.48 6.62
N LEU A 36 -15.32 -14.43 6.49
CA LEU A 36 -14.11 -14.23 5.69
C LEU A 36 -14.45 -14.06 4.21
N SER A 37 -15.42 -14.81 3.70
CA SER A 37 -15.93 -14.69 2.33
C SER A 37 -16.55 -13.32 2.09
N GLN A 38 -17.35 -12.80 3.03
CA GLN A 38 -17.93 -11.46 2.92
C GLN A 38 -16.85 -10.37 2.93
N HIS A 39 -15.89 -10.43 3.85
CA HIS A 39 -14.76 -9.49 3.90
C HIS A 39 -13.95 -9.51 2.59
N PHE A 40 -13.73 -10.69 2.03
CA PHE A 40 -13.05 -10.85 0.74
C PHE A 40 -13.80 -10.15 -0.40
N LEU A 41 -15.13 -10.33 -0.48
CA LEU A 41 -15.93 -9.68 -1.51
C LEU A 41 -15.90 -8.15 -1.41
N VAL A 42 -15.97 -7.61 -0.18
CA VAL A 42 -15.87 -6.16 0.06
C VAL A 42 -14.49 -5.64 -0.33
N ALA A 43 -13.41 -6.32 0.09
CA ALA A 43 -12.05 -5.97 -0.28
C ALA A 43 -11.86 -5.95 -1.81
N GLN A 44 -12.37 -6.98 -2.49
CA GLN A 44 -12.31 -7.08 -3.94
C GLN A 44 -13.05 -5.92 -4.61
N HIS A 45 -14.21 -5.53 -4.08
CA HIS A 45 -14.99 -4.40 -4.60
C HIS A 45 -14.23 -3.08 -4.45
N LEU A 46 -13.68 -2.80 -3.27
CA LEU A 46 -12.87 -1.61 -3.01
C LEU A 46 -11.68 -1.52 -3.96
N LEU A 47 -10.95 -2.63 -4.17
CA LEU A 47 -9.83 -2.67 -5.13
C LEU A 47 -10.28 -2.48 -6.58
N LYS A 48 -11.43 -3.03 -6.99
CA LYS A 48 -12.00 -2.80 -8.34
C LYS A 48 -12.32 -1.34 -8.56
N GLN A 49 -13.01 -0.71 -7.61
CA GLN A 49 -13.38 0.70 -7.70
C GLN A 49 -12.16 1.61 -7.66
N PHE A 50 -11.18 1.31 -6.80
CA PHE A 50 -9.89 1.98 -6.82
C PHE A 50 -9.27 1.86 -8.21
N ARG A 51 -9.07 0.66 -8.76
CA ARG A 51 -8.46 0.48 -10.10
C ARG A 51 -9.15 1.26 -11.22
N ARG A 52 -10.47 1.43 -11.14
CA ARG A 52 -11.27 2.22 -12.12
C ARG A 52 -11.21 3.73 -11.88
N CYS A 53 -10.44 4.18 -10.90
CA CYS A 53 -10.36 5.58 -10.44
C CYS A 53 -11.72 6.11 -9.93
N GLU A 54 -12.59 5.23 -9.43
CA GLU A 54 -13.91 5.59 -8.87
C GLU A 54 -13.81 5.99 -7.39
N LEU A 55 -12.84 5.42 -6.67
CA LEU A 55 -12.54 5.74 -5.27
C LEU A 55 -11.11 6.25 -5.14
N SER A 56 -10.90 7.17 -4.19
CA SER A 56 -9.59 7.68 -3.83
C SER A 56 -8.80 6.67 -2.98
N ALA A 57 -7.51 6.94 -2.74
CA ALA A 57 -6.69 6.08 -1.89
C ALA A 57 -7.22 6.04 -0.44
N SER A 58 -7.70 7.16 0.08
CA SER A 58 -8.24 7.31 1.43
C SER A 58 -9.65 6.74 1.60
N ASP A 59 -10.39 6.52 0.51
CA ASP A 59 -11.64 5.75 0.52
C ASP A 59 -11.40 4.24 0.65
N VAL A 60 -10.23 3.77 0.21
CA VAL A 60 -9.97 2.34 0.01
C VAL A 60 -9.00 1.79 1.05
N PHE A 61 -7.92 2.51 1.32
CA PHE A 61 -6.82 2.05 2.15
C PHE A 61 -6.77 2.74 3.50
N GLU A 62 -6.21 2.05 4.48
CA GLU A 62 -5.76 2.70 5.71
C GLU A 62 -4.48 3.49 5.40
N VAL A 63 -4.67 4.80 5.22
CA VAL A 63 -3.64 5.69 4.66
C VAL A 63 -2.40 5.75 5.55
N LYS A 64 -2.53 5.70 6.87
CA LYS A 64 -1.40 5.90 7.79
C LYS A 64 -0.38 4.77 7.67
N SER A 65 -0.83 3.53 7.78
CA SER A 65 -0.01 2.33 7.64
C SER A 65 0.55 2.21 6.23
N PHE A 66 -0.23 2.57 5.20
CA PHE A 66 0.22 2.45 3.83
C PHE A 66 1.25 3.51 3.43
N ALA A 67 1.01 4.76 3.78
CA ALA A 67 1.98 5.82 3.62
C ALA A 67 3.29 5.51 4.36
N GLN A 68 3.21 4.97 5.58
CA GLN A 68 4.37 4.56 6.36
C GLN A 68 5.12 3.39 5.70
N TYR A 69 4.41 2.38 5.20
CA TYR A 69 5.00 1.27 4.45
C TYR A 69 5.80 1.78 3.24
N ILE A 70 5.19 2.62 2.40
CA ILE A 70 5.84 3.17 1.20
C ILE A 70 7.04 4.04 1.57
N ALA A 71 6.93 4.86 2.64
CA ALA A 71 8.03 5.67 3.13
C ALA A 71 9.22 4.82 3.62
N LEU A 72 8.96 3.67 4.27
CA LEU A 72 10.00 2.73 4.69
C LEU A 72 10.65 2.05 3.48
N CYS A 73 9.88 1.64 2.47
CA CYS A 73 10.44 1.09 1.23
C CYS A 73 11.38 2.08 0.56
N ASP A 74 10.96 3.34 0.45
CA ASP A 74 11.79 4.41 -0.09
C ASP A 74 13.03 4.70 0.77
N LEU A 75 12.94 4.59 2.10
CA LEU A 75 14.05 4.82 3.03
C LEU A 75 15.12 3.73 2.94
N PHE A 76 14.70 2.47 2.88
CA PHE A 76 15.61 1.32 2.88
C PHE A 76 16.00 0.87 1.47
N GLY A 77 15.64 1.63 0.42
CA GLY A 77 15.96 1.25 -0.95
C GLY A 77 15.21 0.00 -1.41
N ALA A 78 14.05 -0.29 -0.84
CA ALA A 78 13.18 -1.40 -1.22
C ALA A 78 12.17 -0.97 -2.32
N SER A 79 12.66 -0.25 -3.33
CA SER A 79 11.83 0.47 -4.31
C SER A 79 11.44 -0.36 -5.54
N TYR A 80 12.13 -1.49 -5.78
CA TYR A 80 11.89 -2.27 -6.99
C TYR A 80 10.79 -3.32 -6.81
N HIS A 81 11.11 -4.44 -6.17
CA HIS A 81 10.21 -5.58 -6.00
C HIS A 81 8.97 -5.30 -5.13
N PRO A 82 9.09 -4.71 -3.92
CA PRO A 82 7.98 -4.63 -2.96
C PRO A 82 6.83 -3.70 -3.36
N LEU A 83 7.07 -2.85 -4.36
CA LEU A 83 6.12 -1.88 -4.87
C LEU A 83 5.42 -2.34 -6.15
N HIS A 84 5.76 -3.54 -6.63
CA HIS A 84 4.98 -4.16 -7.70
C HIS A 84 3.59 -4.51 -7.17
N THR A 85 2.61 -4.34 -8.03
CA THR A 85 1.21 -4.59 -7.65
C THR A 85 0.93 -6.05 -7.33
N ASN A 86 1.83 -6.95 -7.72
CA ASN A 86 1.75 -8.34 -7.38
C ASN A 86 2.30 -8.71 -5.99
N GLN A 87 2.88 -7.76 -5.27
CA GLN A 87 3.44 -7.98 -3.94
C GLN A 87 2.55 -7.40 -2.83
N PHE A 88 1.63 -6.48 -3.14
CA PHE A 88 0.77 -5.86 -2.13
C PHE A 88 -0.26 -6.83 -1.57
N ARG A 89 -0.04 -7.25 -0.32
CA ARG A 89 -1.02 -8.02 0.45
C ARG A 89 -1.88 -7.05 1.24
N PHE A 90 -3.17 -7.30 1.36
CA PHE A 90 -4.09 -6.37 2.04
C PHE A 90 -5.01 -7.12 2.97
N TYR A 91 -5.04 -6.73 4.23
CA TYR A 91 -6.07 -7.12 5.20
C TYR A 91 -7.24 -6.17 5.13
N TYR A 92 -8.47 -6.69 5.03
CA TYR A 92 -9.66 -5.87 5.18
C TYR A 92 -9.97 -5.71 6.67
N ASN A 93 -9.85 -4.48 7.17
CA ASN A 93 -10.25 -4.14 8.52
C ASN A 93 -11.76 -3.79 8.53
N PRO A 94 -12.63 -4.63 9.12
CA PRO A 94 -14.07 -4.38 9.12
C PRO A 94 -14.48 -3.21 10.02
N VAL A 95 -13.66 -2.83 11.00
CA VAL A 95 -13.94 -1.69 11.90
C VAL A 95 -13.71 -0.38 11.15
N LEU A 96 -12.62 -0.27 10.40
CA LEU A 96 -12.31 0.91 9.59
C LEU A 96 -13.01 0.90 8.23
N SER A 97 -13.48 -0.27 7.78
CA SER A 97 -13.94 -0.51 6.40
C SER A 97 -12.88 -0.08 5.36
N ARG A 98 -11.63 -0.46 5.61
CA ARG A 98 -10.45 -0.09 4.80
C ARG A 98 -9.49 -1.26 4.65
N LEU A 99 -8.65 -1.18 3.61
CA LEU A 99 -7.57 -2.13 3.34
C LEU A 99 -6.27 -1.67 3.99
N GLU A 100 -5.75 -2.50 4.89
CA GLU A 100 -4.44 -2.33 5.51
C GLU A 100 -3.39 -3.12 4.74
N PRO A 101 -2.28 -2.49 4.32
CA PRO A 101 -1.21 -3.21 3.64
C PRO A 101 -0.48 -4.12 4.62
N ILE A 102 -0.24 -5.34 4.15
CA ILE A 102 0.60 -6.32 4.81
C ILE A 102 1.94 -6.35 4.03
N PRO A 103 3.05 -5.93 4.66
CA PRO A 103 4.39 -6.06 4.12
C PRO A 103 4.69 -7.52 3.69
N PHE A 104 5.15 -7.74 2.46
CA PHE A 104 5.46 -9.08 1.94
C PHE A 104 6.65 -9.04 0.98
N ASP A 105 7.55 -10.02 1.11
CA ASP A 105 8.71 -10.22 0.23
C ASP A 105 9.51 -8.93 -0.02
N ILE A 106 9.96 -8.34 1.08
CA ILE A 106 10.63 -7.04 1.09
C ILE A 106 12.13 -7.24 1.23
N ASN A 107 12.84 -6.88 0.18
CA ASN A 107 14.29 -6.79 0.16
C ASN A 107 14.69 -5.33 -0.01
N GLY A 108 15.59 -4.86 0.85
CA GLY A 108 16.13 -3.50 0.81
C GLY A 108 17.63 -3.49 0.49
N GLY A 109 18.20 -2.30 0.40
CA GLY A 109 19.60 -2.07 0.08
C GLY A 109 19.86 -1.72 -1.39
N ASP A 110 18.84 -1.70 -2.24
CA ASP A 110 19.00 -1.25 -3.62
C ASP A 110 19.20 0.27 -3.69
N LYS A 111 19.87 0.72 -4.74
CA LYS A 111 19.97 2.14 -5.04
C LYS A 111 18.57 2.69 -5.35
N LEU A 112 18.14 3.69 -4.59
CA LEU A 112 16.89 4.40 -4.86
C LEU A 112 17.03 5.21 -6.15
N ILE A 113 16.28 4.81 -7.19
CA ILE A 113 16.31 5.47 -8.52
C ILE A 113 15.25 6.57 -8.61
N LYS A 114 14.11 6.38 -7.95
CA LYS A 114 12.95 7.28 -8.00
C LYS A 114 12.13 7.15 -6.73
N LEU A 115 11.60 8.28 -6.23
CA LEU A 115 10.73 8.26 -5.06
C LEU A 115 9.34 7.75 -5.46
N SER A 116 8.71 6.96 -4.58
CA SER A 116 7.39 6.41 -4.84
C SER A 116 6.33 7.47 -5.15
N GLY A 117 6.41 8.64 -4.51
CA GLY A 117 5.52 9.78 -4.79
C GLY A 117 5.74 10.47 -6.14
N THR A 118 6.84 10.21 -6.83
CA THR A 118 7.18 10.94 -8.07
C THR A 118 6.79 10.20 -9.36
N TYR A 119 6.15 9.04 -9.23
CA TYR A 119 5.67 8.26 -10.37
C TYR A 119 4.48 8.95 -11.03
N THR A 120 4.54 9.10 -12.35
CA THR A 120 3.47 9.62 -13.19
C THR A 120 2.94 8.52 -14.12
N ARG A 121 1.90 8.84 -14.91
CA ARG A 121 1.38 7.89 -15.90
C ARG A 121 2.36 7.68 -17.07
N GLU A 122 3.18 8.68 -17.38
CA GLU A 122 4.19 8.63 -18.44
C GLU A 122 5.33 7.65 -18.10
N ASP A 123 5.63 7.47 -16.82
CA ASP A 123 6.60 6.49 -16.32
C ASP A 123 6.21 5.04 -16.65
N TYR A 124 4.98 4.79 -17.11
CA TYR A 124 4.52 3.47 -17.56
C TYR A 124 5.49 2.83 -18.56
N ARG A 125 6.03 3.59 -19.52
CA ARG A 125 6.92 3.00 -20.54
C ARG A 125 8.23 2.45 -19.97
N GLN A 126 8.71 3.01 -18.87
CA GLN A 126 10.01 2.69 -18.29
C GLN A 126 9.90 1.81 -17.03
N TYR A 127 8.76 1.86 -16.33
CA TYR A 127 8.60 1.27 -15.00
C TYR A 127 7.30 0.47 -14.82
N SER A 128 6.64 0.04 -15.91
CA SER A 128 5.37 -0.72 -15.87
C SER A 128 5.47 -2.19 -15.52
N ALA A 129 6.67 -2.77 -15.39
CA ALA A 129 6.81 -4.13 -14.89
C ALA A 129 6.03 -4.28 -13.58
N GLY A 130 5.04 -5.18 -13.56
CA GLY A 130 4.17 -5.38 -12.40
C GLY A 130 3.24 -4.20 -12.04
N GLY A 131 3.02 -3.23 -12.94
CA GLY A 131 2.06 -2.11 -12.80
C GLY A 131 2.36 -1.08 -11.72
N ARG A 132 3.58 -1.08 -11.19
CA ARG A 132 4.01 -0.16 -10.12
C ARG A 132 3.74 1.31 -10.46
N ALA A 133 4.16 1.77 -11.64
CA ALA A 133 4.02 3.18 -12.02
C ALA A 133 2.55 3.65 -12.02
N LEU A 134 1.65 2.85 -12.60
CA LEU A 134 0.23 3.17 -12.63
C LEU A 134 -0.37 3.18 -11.21
N PHE A 135 -0.09 2.16 -10.42
CA PHE A 135 -0.61 2.04 -9.06
C PHE A 135 -0.12 3.17 -8.15
N LEU A 136 1.19 3.45 -8.14
CA LEU A 136 1.75 4.53 -7.34
C LEU A 136 1.25 5.90 -7.83
N SER A 137 1.26 6.16 -9.13
CA SER A 137 0.74 7.44 -9.65
C SER A 137 -0.71 7.68 -9.26
N GLN A 138 -1.52 6.63 -9.17
CA GLN A 138 -2.90 6.73 -8.70
C GLN A 138 -2.99 6.91 -7.18
N LEU A 139 -2.23 6.15 -6.40
CA LEU A 139 -2.20 6.24 -4.94
C LEU A 139 -1.86 7.67 -4.48
N PHE A 140 -0.92 8.30 -5.18
CA PHE A 140 -0.43 9.64 -4.91
C PHE A 140 -1.28 10.76 -5.56
N GLN A 141 -2.36 10.46 -6.29
CA GLN A 141 -3.35 11.48 -6.68
C GLN A 141 -4.21 11.93 -5.49
N ASP A 142 -4.30 11.12 -4.44
CA ASP A 142 -5.01 11.49 -3.23
C ASP A 142 -4.14 12.39 -2.34
N LYS A 143 -4.63 13.62 -2.10
CA LYS A 143 -3.97 14.61 -1.25
C LYS A 143 -3.70 14.08 0.16
N THR A 144 -4.65 13.37 0.76
CA THR A 144 -4.51 12.81 2.12
C THR A 144 -3.39 11.78 2.17
N PHE A 145 -3.30 10.93 1.14
CA PHE A 145 -2.23 9.95 1.03
C PHE A 145 -0.87 10.64 0.87
N TRP A 146 -0.79 11.63 -0.01
CA TRP A 146 0.41 12.40 -0.26
C TRP A 146 0.94 13.07 1.02
N GLU A 147 0.10 13.81 1.72
CA GLU A 147 0.46 14.51 2.96
C GLU A 147 0.92 13.53 4.04
N THR A 148 0.21 12.41 4.20
CA THR A 148 0.57 11.39 5.19
C THR A 148 1.90 10.73 4.87
N TYR A 149 2.20 10.48 3.59
CA TYR A 149 3.49 9.94 3.16
C TYR A 149 4.64 10.91 3.42
N ILE A 150 4.47 12.20 3.10
CA ILE A 150 5.47 13.23 3.39
C ILE A 150 5.71 13.32 4.89
N TYR A 151 4.66 13.29 5.71
CA TYR A 151 4.79 13.29 7.16
C TYR A 151 5.48 12.02 7.68
N ALA A 152 5.12 10.84 7.18
CA ALA A 152 5.75 9.59 7.58
C ALA A 152 7.26 9.57 7.27
N ARG A 153 7.66 10.18 6.15
CA ARG A 153 9.05 10.24 5.71
C ARG A 153 9.87 11.32 6.41
N PHE A 154 9.31 12.51 6.58
CA PHE A 154 10.05 13.70 6.99
C PHE A 154 9.60 14.31 8.32
N GLY A 155 8.41 13.97 8.82
CA GLY A 155 7.82 14.59 10.01
C GLY A 155 8.71 14.49 11.25
N LYS A 156 9.41 13.36 11.44
CA LYS A 156 10.39 13.22 12.53
C LYS A 156 11.72 13.93 12.28
N VAL A 157 12.13 14.08 11.01
CA VAL A 157 13.35 14.81 10.63
C VAL A 157 13.15 16.33 10.82
N PHE A 158 11.95 16.84 10.61
CA PHE A 158 11.64 18.26 10.83
C PHE A 158 11.30 18.61 12.27
N GLN A 159 10.76 17.68 13.07
CA GLN A 159 10.59 17.93 14.51
C GLN A 159 11.94 18.21 15.20
N SER A 160 13.01 17.49 14.85
CA SER A 160 14.33 17.75 15.45
C SER A 160 15.01 19.03 14.96
N CYS A 161 14.64 19.54 13.77
CA CYS A 161 15.16 20.80 13.21
C CYS A 161 14.37 22.03 13.67
N LEU A 162 13.07 21.92 13.92
CA LEU A 162 12.23 23.05 14.37
C LEU A 162 12.42 23.41 15.86
N PHE A 163 12.94 22.50 16.69
CA PHE A 163 13.17 22.74 18.12
C PHE A 163 14.61 23.12 18.51
N ARG A 164 15.48 23.52 17.56
CA ARG A 164 16.85 23.98 17.88
C ARG A 164 17.06 25.49 17.88
N ASN A 165 16.04 26.32 17.62
CA ASN A 165 16.18 27.79 17.60
C ASN A 165 15.22 28.51 18.56
N THR A 166 15.29 28.18 19.85
CA THR A 166 14.80 29.01 20.97
C THR A 166 15.53 28.49 22.20
N VAL A 167 16.55 29.13 22.77
CA VAL A 167 16.62 30.47 23.39
C VAL A 167 18.09 30.94 23.35
N ILE A 168 18.34 32.19 22.90
CA ILE A 168 19.48 33.01 23.34
C ILE A 168 18.88 34.08 24.25
#